data_AF-A0A937WS99-F1
#
_entry.id   AF-A0A937WS99-F1
#
_cell.length_a   1.000
_cell.length_b   1.000
_cell.length_c   1.000
_cell.angle_alpha   90.00
_cell.angle_beta   90.00
_cell.angle_gamma   90.00
#
_symmetry.space_group_name_H-M   'P 1'
#
loop_
_entity.id
_entity.type
_entity.pdbx_description
1 polymer ?
#
loop_
_entity_poly.entity_id
_entity_poly.type
_entity_poly.pdbx_seq_one_letter_code
_entity_poly.pdbx_strand_id
1 'polypeptide(L)' 'MLDNEEKKEMREVAHSPQFKNDLRRVSETRYNPFIVNGNVDLDRVIEFLNEFNNFISHNQRPFRKIIDKICKL' A
#
# COMPACT_ATOMS: atom_id res chain seq x y z
N MET A 1 -5.07 -7.33 22.63
CA MET A 1 -6.46 -7.31 22.09
C MET A 1 -7.08 -6.03 22.64
N LEU A 2 -7.62 -5.16 21.79
CA LEU A 2 -8.15 -3.85 22.24
C LEU A 2 -9.43 -4.04 23.09
N ASP A 3 -9.54 -3.26 24.16
CA ASP A 3 -10.73 -3.14 24.99
C ASP A 3 -11.86 -2.41 24.25
N ASN A 4 -13.09 -2.52 24.76
CA ASN A 4 -14.28 -1.91 24.19
C ASN A 4 -14.25 -0.38 24.24
N GLU A 5 -13.69 0.21 25.30
CA GLU A 5 -13.56 1.67 25.38
C GLU A 5 -12.53 2.20 24.36
N GLU A 6 -11.39 1.53 24.20
CA GLU A 6 -10.38 1.89 23.18
C GLU A 6 -10.98 1.81 21.77
N LYS A 7 -11.79 0.78 21.48
CA LYS A 7 -12.49 0.66 20.19
C LYS A 7 -13.50 1.77 19.95
N LYS A 8 -14.20 2.21 21.01
CA LYS A 8 -15.19 3.29 20.93
C LYS A 8 -14.50 4.62 20.65
N GLU A 9 -13.45 4.93 21.40
CA GLU A 9 -12.62 6.12 21.19
C GLU A 9 -12.07 6.17 19.76
N MET A 10 -11.52 5.06 19.25
CA MET A 10 -11.02 4.99 17.87
C MET A 10 -12.11 5.29 16.82
N ARG A 11 -13.35 4.82 17.05
CA ARG A 11 -14.47 5.13 16.14
C ARG A 11 -14.84 6.60 16.20
N GLU A 12 -14.91 7.18 17.38
CA GLU A 12 -15.22 8.60 17.57
C GLU A 12 -14.17 9.49 16.88
N VAL A 13 -12.88 9.18 17.07
CA VAL A 13 -11.77 9.88 16.39
C VAL A 13 -11.86 9.74 14.87
N ALA A 14 -12.18 8.54 14.36
CA ALA A 14 -12.34 8.32 12.91
C ALA A 14 -13.47 9.17 12.30
N HIS A 15 -14.50 9.51 13.07
CA HIS A 15 -15.58 10.39 12.63
C HIS A 15 -15.27 11.89 12.78
N SER A 16 -14.23 12.26 13.53
CA SER A 16 -13.85 13.65 13.78
C SER A 16 -13.53 14.40 12.47
N PRO A 17 -14.20 15.54 12.20
CA PRO A 17 -13.90 16.38 11.05
C PRO A 17 -12.47 16.94 11.07
N GLN A 18 -11.95 17.29 12.26
CA GLN A 18 -10.59 17.76 12.46
C GLN A 18 -9.58 16.70 11.98
N PHE A 19 -9.73 15.47 12.48
CA PHE A 19 -8.87 14.35 12.12
C PHE A 19 -8.87 14.07 10.61
N LYS A 20 -10.05 14.11 9.97
CA LYS A 20 -10.17 13.96 8.52
C LYS A 20 -9.47 15.07 7.75
N ASN A 21 -9.60 16.31 8.19
CA ASN A 21 -8.93 17.46 7.55
C ASN A 21 -7.41 17.37 7.68
N ASP A 22 -6.91 16.92 8.82
CA ASP A 22 -5.47 16.73 9.05
C ASP A 22 -4.93 15.60 8.16
N LEU A 23 -5.62 14.45 8.08
CA LEU A 23 -5.25 13.37 7.17
C LEU A 23 -5.29 13.81 5.69
N ARG A 24 -6.27 14.64 5.31
CA ARG A 24 -6.34 15.21 3.96
C ARG A 24 -5.10 16.05 3.67
N ARG A 25 -4.71 16.96 4.56
CA ARG A 25 -3.48 17.78 4.41
C ARG A 25 -2.24 16.90 4.25
N VAL A 26 -2.10 15.87 5.09
CA VAL A 26 -0.98 14.91 5.00
C VAL A 26 -0.99 14.20 3.64
N SER A 27 -2.16 13.85 3.12
CA SER A 27 -2.28 13.19 1.82
C SER A 27 -1.94 14.11 0.64
N GLU A 28 -2.32 15.38 0.70
CA GLU A 28 -2.01 16.40 -0.31
C GLU A 28 -0.51 16.68 -0.39
N THR A 29 0.20 16.61 0.74
CA THR A 29 1.65 16.79 0.81
C THR A 29 2.45 15.52 0.54
N ARG A 30 1.79 14.39 0.26
CA ARG A 30 2.47 13.10 0.16
C ARG A 30 3.32 13.05 -1.12
N TYR A 31 4.63 13.11 -0.94
CA TYR A 31 5.59 12.84 -2.00
C TYR A 31 5.38 11.41 -2.54
N ASN A 32 5.23 11.27 -3.86
CA ASN A 32 5.20 9.97 -4.52
C ASN A 32 6.62 9.66 -5.04
N PRO A 33 7.36 8.75 -4.40
CA PRO A 33 8.74 8.45 -4.79
C PRO A 33 8.86 7.79 -6.16
N PHE A 34 7.77 7.24 -6.69
CA PHE A 34 7.72 6.57 -7.99
C PHE A 34 7.47 7.53 -9.16
N ILE A 35 7.16 8.81 -8.90
CA ILE A 35 6.96 9.82 -9.94
C ILE A 35 8.21 10.69 -10.02
N VAL A 36 8.89 10.66 -11.17
CA VAL A 36 10.05 11.49 -11.48
C VAL A 36 9.73 12.30 -12.74
N ASN A 37 9.81 13.64 -12.65
CA ASN A 37 9.46 14.56 -13.75
C ASN A 37 8.07 14.30 -14.36
N GLY A 38 7.09 13.93 -13.52
CA GLY A 38 5.71 13.66 -13.95
C GLY A 38 5.49 12.28 -14.59
N ASN A 39 6.54 11.46 -14.75
CA ASN A 39 6.46 10.11 -15.28
C ASN A 39 6.72 9.08 -14.20
N VAL A 40 6.15 7.89 -14.37
CA VAL A 40 6.43 6.76 -13.49
C VAL A 40 7.83 6.23 -13.79
N ASP A 41 8.67 6.18 -12.77
CA ASP A 41 10.01 5.59 -12.82
C ASP A 41 9.91 4.09 -12.48
N LEU A 42 9.99 3.25 -13.52
CA LEU A 42 9.84 1.80 -13.38
C LEU A 42 11.00 1.17 -12.60
N ASP A 43 12.21 1.73 -12.69
CA ASP A 43 13.38 1.20 -12.00
C ASP A 43 13.21 1.36 -10.49
N ARG A 44 12.73 2.53 -10.04
CA ARG A 44 12.38 2.76 -8.63
C ARG A 44 11.28 1.82 -8.12
N VAL A 45 10.30 1.51 -8.96
CA VAL A 45 9.24 0.57 -8.60
C VAL A 45 9.80 -0.84 -8.42
N ILE A 46 10.65 -1.29 -9.35
CA ILE A 46 11.28 -2.61 -9.29
C ILE A 46 12.19 -2.72 -8.06
N GLU A 47 13.01 -1.71 -7.80
CA GLU A 47 13.87 -1.64 -6.61
C GLU A 47 13.05 -1.73 -5.33
N PHE A 48 11.99 -0.94 -5.20
CA PHE A 48 11.09 -1.00 -4.05
C PHE A 48 10.49 -2.39 -3.87
N LEU A 49 10.00 -3.04 -4.93
CA LEU A 49 9.41 -4.37 -4.82
C LEU A 49 10.41 -5.42 -4.36
N ASN A 50 11.66 -5.35 -4.84
CA ASN A 50 12.71 -6.27 -4.43
C ASN A 50 13.10 -6.06 -2.95
N GLU A 51 13.38 -4.82 -2.56
CA GLU A 51 13.76 -4.50 -1.19
C GLU A 51 12.62 -4.75 -0.20
N PHE A 52 11.38 -4.44 -0.59
CA PHE A 52 10.22 -4.73 0.24
C PHE A 52 10.01 -6.23 0.42
N ASN A 53 10.18 -7.04 -0.64
CA ASN A 53 10.14 -8.49 -0.54
C ASN A 53 11.21 -9.04 0.39
N ASN A 54 12.43 -8.49 0.33
CA ASN A 54 13.50 -8.83 1.26
C ASN A 54 13.11 -8.46 2.71
N PHE A 55 12.58 -7.25 2.91
CA PHE A 55 12.17 -6.74 4.21
C PHE A 55 11.10 -7.59 4.89
N ILE A 56 10.06 -8.00 4.15
CA ILE A 56 8.99 -8.86 4.69
C ILE A 56 9.37 -10.35 4.76
N SER A 57 10.63 -10.70 4.48
CA SER A 57 11.10 -12.09 4.39
C SER A 57 10.24 -12.93 3.43
N HIS A 58 9.83 -12.35 2.31
CA HIS A 58 9.02 -13.05 1.33
C HIS A 58 9.83 -14.17 0.69
N ASN A 59 9.38 -15.41 0.88
CA ASN A 59 9.94 -16.54 0.17
C ASN A 59 9.46 -16.50 -1.29
N GLN A 60 10.39 -16.28 -2.22
CA GLN A 60 10.09 -16.34 -3.66
C GLN A 60 9.41 -17.66 -3.99
N ARG A 61 8.23 -17.59 -4.61
CA ARG A 61 7.54 -18.79 -5.09
C ARG A 61 8.36 -19.38 -6.24
N PRO A 62 8.53 -20.71 -6.29
CA PRO A 62 9.17 -21.35 -7.44
C PRO A 62 8.39 -21.00 -8.70
N PHE A 63 9.11 -20.70 -9.77
CA PHE A 63 8.52 -20.37 -11.05
C PHE A 63 7.56 -21.48 -11.49
N ARG A 64 6.33 -21.09 -11.87
CA ARG A 64 5.36 -21.98 -12.50
C ARG A 64 5.00 -21.39 -13.85
N LYS A 65 5.20 -22.18 -14.92
CA LYS A 65 4.76 -21.80 -16.26
C LYS A 65 3.26 -21.52 -16.22
N ILE A 66 2.85 -20.36 -16.70
CA ILE A 66 1.43 -20.05 -16.89
C ILE A 66 0.93 -20.98 -18.00
N ILE A 67 0.12 -21.98 -17.63
CA ILE A 67 -0.56 -22.85 -18.58
C ILE A 67 -1.90 -22.20 -18.85
N ASP A 68 -2.04 -21.63 -20.04
CA ASP A 68 -3.30 -21.09 -20.51
C ASP A 68 -4.28 -22.28 -20.65
N LYS A 69 -5.28 -22.35 -19.76
CA LYS A 69 -6.37 -23.31 -19.94
C LYS A 69 -7.26 -22.71 -21.01
N ILE A 70 -7.36 -23.39 -22.16
CA ILE A 70 -8.25 -23.01 -23.28
C ILE A 70 -9.55 -22.44 -22.74
N CYS A 71 -9.70 -21.11 -22.80
CA CYS A 71 -10.98 -20.45 -22.59
C CYS A 71 -11.83 -20.78 -23.82
N LYS A 72 -12.70 -21.78 -23.70
CA LYS A 72 -13.79 -21.94 -24.66
C LYS A 72 -14.69 -20.71 -24.51
N LEU A 73 -14.75 -19.89 -25.55
CA LEU A 73 -15.76 -18.85 -25.76
C LEU A 73 -17.15 -19.50 -25.86
#